data_AF-A0A9Q0ZA74-F1
#
_entry.id   AF-A0A9Q0ZA74-F1
#
_cell.length_a   1.000
_cell.length_b   1.000
_cell.length_c   1.000
_cell.angle_alpha   90.00
_cell.angle_beta   90.00
_cell.angle_gamma   90.00
#
_symmetry.space_group_name_H-M   'P 1'
#
loop_
_entity.id
_entity.type
_entity.pdbx_description
1 polymer ?
#
loop_
_entity_poly.entity_id
_entity_poly.type
_entity_poly.pdbx_seq_one_letter_code
_entity_poly.pdbx_strand_id
1 'polypeptide(L)'
;MNGFAAADSSQSQDRIYWGYKRFFRRTTLETSDYLKDDCLIMNCTVGVVRTHLEGPKQYSISVPPSDMGWGFKELLESETGCDIDFQVGDETFRSHKLILAARSPVFRAQFFGLVGDPNMDKVVVKDVDPLIFKAMLLFIYTDKLPDAHEITGSTSMCTSTNMVQHLLALSDLYNLDRLKLLCESKLCEELSAENVATTLALAEQHQCMQLKAICLKFAANPANLGGFLFPPLCLN
;
A
#
# COMPACT_ATOMS: atom_id res chain seq x y z
N MET A 1 39.23 9.56 6.06
CA MET A 1 39.53 10.18 7.37
C MET A 1 38.53 11.31 7.59
N ASN A 2 37.68 11.15 8.61
CA ASN A 2 36.59 12.08 8.94
C ASN A 2 37.17 13.37 9.52
N GLY A 3 36.94 14.51 8.87
CA GLY A 3 37.32 15.83 9.37
C GLY A 3 36.07 16.66 9.64
N PHE A 4 35.80 16.94 10.92
CA PHE A 4 34.84 17.98 11.31
C PHE A 4 35.50 19.35 11.08
N ALA A 5 34.86 20.22 10.31
CA ALA A 5 35.36 21.57 10.05
C ALA A 5 34.94 22.52 11.19
N ALA A 6 35.94 23.15 11.84
CA ALA A 6 35.75 24.19 12.83
C ALA A 6 35.46 25.55 12.16
N ALA A 7 34.61 26.36 12.80
CA ALA A 7 34.26 27.71 12.37
C ALA A 7 35.38 28.70 12.72
N ASP A 8 35.69 29.62 11.79
CA ASP A 8 36.51 30.80 12.05
C ASP A 8 35.64 32.04 11.80
N SER A 9 35.62 32.96 12.76
CA SER A 9 34.69 34.09 12.82
C SER A 9 35.45 35.40 12.66
N SER A 10 35.35 36.01 11.49
CA SER A 10 35.62 37.44 11.30
C SER A 10 34.63 38.00 10.28
N GLN A 11 34.06 39.16 10.61
CA GLN A 11 32.81 39.69 10.06
C GLN A 11 33.01 40.52 8.78
N SER A 12 32.27 40.20 7.71
CA SER A 12 31.79 41.18 6.73
C SER A 12 30.61 40.62 5.91
N GLN A 13 29.37 40.85 6.34
CA GLN A 13 28.13 40.46 5.62
C GLN A 13 28.20 39.07 4.95
N ASP A 14 28.74 38.08 5.66
CA ASP A 14 29.27 36.88 5.02
C ASP A 14 28.19 35.82 4.80
N ARG A 15 27.99 35.43 3.54
CA ARG A 15 27.48 34.09 3.25
C ARG A 15 28.46 33.09 3.89
N ILE A 16 27.97 32.32 4.87
CA ILE A 16 28.79 31.32 5.55
C ILE A 16 29.05 30.18 4.56
N TYR A 17 30.23 30.15 3.98
CA TYR A 17 30.68 29.06 3.11
C TYR A 17 31.44 28.03 3.93
N TRP A 18 31.03 26.77 3.82
CA TRP A 18 31.70 25.63 4.44
C TRP A 18 32.46 24.85 3.37
N GLY A 19 33.70 24.50 3.67
CA GLY A 19 34.53 23.71 2.76
C GLY A 19 35.99 23.68 3.20
N TYR A 20 36.81 22.92 2.46
CA TYR A 20 38.24 22.85 2.70
C TYR A 20 38.95 23.93 1.87
N LYS A 21 39.55 24.93 2.54
CA LYS A 21 40.36 25.98 1.88
C LYS A 21 41.50 25.42 1.02
N ARG A 22 41.95 24.20 1.31
CA ARG A 22 43.02 23.48 0.57
C ARG A 22 42.63 22.03 0.35
N PHE A 23 41.59 21.80 -0.46
CA PHE A 23 41.06 20.47 -0.73
C PHE A 23 42.02 19.58 -1.53
N PHE A 24 42.67 20.13 -2.56
CA PHE A 24 43.57 19.38 -3.44
C PHE A 24 44.66 20.30 -3.99
N ARG A 25 45.90 19.80 -4.13
CA ARG A 25 47.01 20.59 -4.68
C ARG A 25 46.90 20.67 -6.20
N ARG A 26 47.02 21.87 -6.77
CA ARG A 26 46.95 22.11 -8.22
C ARG A 26 47.90 21.20 -9.01
N THR A 27 49.17 21.15 -8.63
CA THR A 27 50.18 20.34 -9.33
C THR A 27 49.84 18.85 -9.36
N THR A 28 49.13 18.37 -8.34
CA THR A 28 48.69 16.98 -8.27
C THR A 28 47.40 16.75 -9.07
N LEU A 29 46.54 17.77 -9.22
CA LEU A 29 45.31 17.69 -10.00
C LEU A 29 45.63 17.59 -11.49
N GLU A 30 46.53 18.45 -11.95
CA GLU A 30 46.97 18.57 -13.35
C GLU A 30 47.67 17.29 -13.84
N THR A 31 48.25 16.50 -12.93
CA THR A 31 48.90 15.21 -13.25
C THR A 31 48.04 13.99 -12.91
N SER A 32 46.78 14.16 -12.50
CA SER A 32 45.91 13.06 -12.07
C SER A 32 44.89 12.68 -13.13
N ASP A 33 44.35 11.45 -13.03
CA ASP A 33 43.25 10.97 -13.87
C ASP A 33 41.89 11.63 -13.57
N TYR A 34 41.83 12.56 -12.61
CA TYR A 34 40.62 13.27 -12.23
C TYR A 34 40.27 14.44 -13.16
N LEU A 35 41.26 14.96 -13.90
CA LEU A 35 41.08 15.99 -14.93
C LEU A 35 41.09 15.30 -16.30
N LYS A 36 39.94 15.27 -16.98
CA LYS A 36 39.81 14.68 -18.31
C LYS A 36 39.20 15.72 -19.24
N ASP A 37 39.86 15.99 -20.37
CA ASP A 37 39.41 16.99 -21.36
C ASP A 37 39.11 18.37 -20.74
N ASP A 38 40.03 18.87 -19.90
CA ASP A 38 39.88 20.11 -19.12
C ASP A 38 38.64 20.17 -18.21
N CYS A 39 38.00 19.02 -17.95
CA CYS A 39 36.82 18.91 -17.11
C CYS A 39 37.12 18.20 -15.78
N LEU A 40 36.70 18.82 -14.69
CA LEU A 40 36.73 18.26 -13.34
C LEU A 40 35.30 18.01 -12.86
N ILE A 41 34.98 16.77 -12.50
CA ILE A 41 33.69 16.41 -11.92
C ILE A 41 33.85 16.30 -10.41
N MET A 42 33.16 17.18 -9.68
CA MET A 42 33.14 17.16 -8.21
C MET A 42 31.83 16.55 -7.72
N ASN A 43 31.92 15.45 -6.98
CA ASN A 43 30.77 14.89 -6.27
C ASN A 43 30.72 15.45 -4.85
N CYS A 44 29.63 16.15 -4.50
CA CYS A 44 29.42 16.72 -3.18
C CYS A 44 28.18 16.08 -2.56
N THR A 45 28.39 15.33 -1.47
CA THR A 45 27.30 14.80 -0.65
C THR A 45 27.08 15.73 0.54
N VAL A 46 25.90 16.34 0.61
CA VAL A 46 25.51 17.21 1.73
C VAL A 46 24.59 16.43 2.66
N GLY A 47 25.07 16.14 3.88
CA GLY A 47 24.24 15.57 4.95
C GLY A 47 23.64 16.68 5.80
N VAL A 48 22.32 16.86 5.75
CA VAL A 48 21.61 17.80 6.63
C VAL A 48 21.14 17.05 7.87
N VAL A 49 21.76 17.32 9.02
CA VAL A 49 21.29 16.81 10.31
C VAL A 49 20.34 17.85 10.91
N ARG A 50 19.05 17.53 10.98
CA ARG A 50 18.09 18.30 11.78
C ARG A 50 18.13 17.76 13.22
N THR A 51 18.67 18.54 14.14
CA THR A 51 18.56 18.25 15.57
C THR A 51 17.13 18.57 16.04
N HIS A 52 16.28 17.55 16.12
CA HIS A 52 15.01 17.66 16.83
C HIS A 52 15.29 17.48 18.33
N LEU A 53 15.45 18.59 19.06
CA LEU A 53 15.57 18.56 20.51
C LEU A 53 14.16 18.43 21.12
N GLU A 54 13.57 17.24 21.06
CA GLU A 54 12.46 16.90 21.93
C GLU A 54 13.03 16.62 23.32
N GLY A 55 13.01 17.62 24.20
CA GLY A 55 13.23 17.39 25.63
C GLY A 55 12.21 16.37 26.15
N PRO A 56 12.55 15.55 27.17
CA PRO A 56 11.63 14.55 27.68
C PRO A 56 10.34 15.23 28.16
N LYS A 57 9.21 14.93 27.50
CA LYS A 57 7.89 15.32 27.98
C LYS A 57 7.65 14.61 29.31
N GLN A 58 7.88 15.33 30.41
CA GLN A 58 7.86 14.79 31.77
C GLN A 58 6.44 14.40 32.23
N TYR A 59 5.42 14.79 31.48
CA TYR A 59 4.03 14.45 31.72
C TYR A 59 3.38 14.06 30.39
N SER A 60 2.89 12.82 30.31
CA SER A 60 2.06 12.36 29.21
C SER A 60 0.75 11.82 29.77
N ILE A 61 -0.36 12.24 29.17
CA ILE A 61 -1.64 11.58 29.37
C ILE A 61 -1.68 10.43 28.37
N SER A 62 -1.82 9.20 28.86
CA SER A 62 -2.01 8.04 27.99
C SER A 62 -3.39 8.11 27.35
N VAL A 63 -3.44 8.27 26.04
CA VAL A 63 -4.68 8.22 25.27
C VAL A 63 -4.82 6.80 24.73
N PRO A 64 -5.91 6.08 25.06
CA PRO A 64 -6.14 4.76 24.49
C PRO A 64 -6.33 4.86 22.96
N PRO A 65 -6.02 3.80 22.20
CA PRO A 65 -6.28 3.77 20.77
C PRO A 65 -7.79 3.89 20.50
N SER A 66 -8.15 4.39 19.31
CA SER A 66 -9.56 4.47 18.91
C SER A 66 -10.21 3.09 18.84
N ASP A 67 -11.40 2.98 19.42
CA ASP A 67 -12.26 1.79 19.44
C ASP A 67 -13.43 1.89 18.45
N MET A 68 -13.53 2.98 17.68
CA MET A 68 -14.64 3.25 16.75
C MET A 68 -14.88 2.09 15.77
N GLY A 69 -13.83 1.54 15.18
CA GLY A 69 -13.95 0.40 14.27
C GLY A 69 -14.48 -0.87 14.96
N TRP A 70 -14.19 -1.05 16.25
CA TRP A 70 -14.72 -2.18 17.02
C TRP A 70 -16.21 -1.97 17.31
N GLY A 71 -16.62 -0.76 17.72
CA GLY A 71 -18.04 -0.45 17.93
C GLY A 71 -18.90 -0.61 16.66
N PHE A 72 -18.38 -0.23 15.50
CA PHE A 72 -19.06 -0.49 14.23
C PHE A 72 -19.09 -1.99 13.85
N LYS A 73 -18.03 -2.75 14.16
CA LYS A 73 -18.04 -4.21 13.97
C LYS A 73 -19.15 -4.87 14.79
N GLU A 74 -19.25 -4.51 16.08
CA GLU A 74 -20.30 -5.01 16.98
C GLU A 74 -21.70 -4.61 16.49
N LEU A 75 -21.86 -3.40 15.95
CA LEU A 75 -23.12 -2.97 15.33
C LEU A 75 -23.51 -3.84 14.13
N LEU A 76 -22.55 -4.21 13.28
CA LEU A 76 -22.80 -5.13 12.17
C LEU A 76 -23.16 -6.54 12.67
N GLU A 77 -22.44 -7.06 13.67
CA GLU A 77 -22.64 -8.41 14.21
C GLU A 77 -23.95 -8.56 14.99
N SER A 78 -24.39 -7.49 15.68
CA SER A 78 -25.66 -7.47 16.42
C SER A 78 -26.88 -7.24 15.53
N GLU A 79 -26.68 -6.85 14.27
CA GLU A 79 -27.71 -6.50 13.29
C GLU A 79 -28.72 -5.42 13.76
N THR A 80 -28.34 -4.65 14.79
CA THR A 80 -29.24 -3.71 15.45
C THR A 80 -29.45 -2.49 14.56
N GLY A 81 -30.67 -2.31 14.07
CA GLY A 81 -31.03 -1.16 13.23
C GLY A 81 -30.71 -1.34 11.74
N CYS A 82 -30.41 -2.58 11.30
CA CYS A 82 -30.23 -2.85 9.88
C CYS A 82 -31.49 -2.54 9.06
N ASP A 83 -31.29 -1.86 7.94
CA ASP A 83 -32.33 -1.34 7.05
C ASP A 83 -32.15 -1.82 5.59
N ILE A 84 -31.25 -2.76 5.36
CA ILE A 84 -31.01 -3.43 4.08
C ILE A 84 -30.52 -4.87 4.27
N ASP A 85 -31.03 -5.79 3.44
CA ASP A 85 -30.62 -7.18 3.38
C ASP A 85 -29.94 -7.49 2.03
N PHE A 86 -28.73 -8.07 2.06
CA PHE A 86 -28.02 -8.53 0.87
C PHE A 86 -28.12 -10.05 0.74
N GLN A 87 -28.75 -10.53 -0.32
CA GLN A 87 -28.71 -11.94 -0.70
C GLN A 87 -27.45 -12.20 -1.54
N VAL A 88 -26.55 -13.04 -1.04
CA VAL A 88 -25.29 -13.40 -1.71
C VAL A 88 -25.21 -14.92 -1.74
N GLY A 89 -25.43 -15.52 -2.92
CA GLY A 89 -25.66 -16.96 -3.00
C GLY A 89 -26.78 -17.40 -2.06
N ASP A 90 -26.47 -18.35 -1.18
CA ASP A 90 -27.42 -18.91 -0.20
C ASP A 90 -27.43 -18.16 1.13
N GLU A 91 -26.59 -17.14 1.31
CA GLU A 91 -26.47 -16.36 2.54
C GLU A 91 -27.19 -15.01 2.45
N THR A 92 -27.65 -14.52 3.60
CA THR A 92 -28.23 -13.18 3.74
C THR A 92 -27.41 -12.37 4.74
N PHE A 93 -26.99 -11.18 4.33
CA PHE A 93 -26.23 -10.24 5.17
C PHE A 93 -27.06 -8.99 5.43
N ARG A 94 -27.39 -8.73 6.69
CA ARG A 94 -28.08 -7.51 7.10
C ARG A 94 -27.08 -6.38 7.33
N SER A 95 -27.43 -5.16 6.94
CA SER A 95 -26.51 -4.01 7.03
C SER A 95 -27.23 -2.67 7.15
N HIS A 96 -26.46 -1.58 7.13
CA HIS A 96 -26.93 -0.21 7.34
C HIS A 96 -26.61 0.64 6.11
N LYS A 97 -27.64 1.12 5.40
CA LYS A 97 -27.51 1.95 4.19
C LYS A 97 -26.63 3.17 4.41
N LEU A 98 -26.77 3.84 5.55
CA LEU A 98 -26.01 5.07 5.84
C LEU A 98 -24.51 4.79 5.98
N ILE A 99 -24.12 3.68 6.61
CA ILE A 99 -22.71 3.29 6.76
C ILE A 99 -22.15 2.91 5.39
N LEU A 100 -22.87 2.10 4.62
CA LEU A 100 -22.48 1.70 3.26
C LEU A 100 -22.32 2.91 2.33
N ALA A 101 -23.30 3.82 2.33
CA ALA A 101 -23.29 5.03 1.51
C ALA A 101 -22.24 6.07 1.94
N ALA A 102 -21.81 6.05 3.20
CA ALA A 102 -20.71 6.90 3.66
C ALA A 102 -19.35 6.38 3.16
N ARG A 103 -19.23 5.07 2.91
CA ARG A 103 -17.95 4.39 2.64
C ARG A 103 -17.77 4.00 1.18
N SER A 104 -18.86 3.83 0.43
CA SER A 104 -18.86 3.48 -0.98
C SER A 104 -19.72 4.46 -1.78
N PRO A 105 -19.14 5.16 -2.78
CA PRO A 105 -19.90 5.96 -3.73
C PRO A 105 -20.96 5.16 -4.50
N VAL A 106 -20.69 3.86 -4.75
CA VAL A 106 -21.60 2.97 -5.46
C VAL A 106 -22.85 2.70 -4.63
N PHE A 107 -22.69 2.34 -3.35
CA PHE A 107 -23.84 2.20 -2.45
C PHE A 107 -24.55 3.53 -2.22
N ARG A 108 -23.81 4.64 -2.14
CA ARG A 108 -24.41 5.97 -2.04
C ARG A 108 -25.33 6.27 -3.22
N ALA A 109 -24.87 6.00 -4.44
CA ALA A 109 -25.66 6.19 -5.64
C ALA A 109 -26.87 5.24 -5.70
N GLN A 110 -26.68 3.98 -5.29
CA GLN A 110 -27.72 2.96 -5.29
C GLN A 110 -28.88 3.29 -4.33
N PHE A 111 -28.58 3.82 -3.15
CA PHE A 111 -29.61 4.11 -2.14
C PHE A 111 -30.12 5.55 -2.17
N PHE A 112 -29.25 6.52 -2.47
CA PHE A 112 -29.54 7.94 -2.31
C PHE A 112 -29.14 8.78 -3.53
N GLY A 113 -28.76 8.15 -4.65
CA GLY A 113 -28.47 8.83 -5.91
C GLY A 113 -29.74 9.29 -6.63
N LEU A 114 -29.57 9.98 -7.76
CA LEU A 114 -30.67 10.50 -8.58
C LEU A 114 -31.65 9.41 -9.04
N VAL A 115 -31.16 8.21 -9.26
CA VAL A 115 -31.92 7.02 -9.67
C VAL A 115 -31.88 5.92 -8.60
N GLY A 116 -31.42 6.24 -7.39
CA GLY A 116 -31.38 5.31 -6.27
C GLY A 116 -32.74 5.16 -5.60
N ASP A 117 -32.91 4.10 -4.82
CA ASP A 117 -34.14 3.83 -4.07
C ASP A 117 -33.86 3.75 -2.56
N PRO A 118 -34.23 4.79 -1.78
CA PRO A 118 -34.08 4.78 -0.33
C PRO A 118 -34.93 3.72 0.37
N ASN A 119 -36.04 3.30 -0.24
CA ASN A 119 -36.97 2.31 0.32
C ASN A 119 -36.56 0.86 0.01
N MET A 120 -35.53 0.66 -0.82
CA MET A 120 -34.99 -0.65 -1.15
C MET A 120 -34.57 -1.38 0.13
N ASP A 121 -35.20 -2.50 0.46
CA ASP A 121 -34.91 -3.29 1.65
C ASP A 121 -34.10 -4.56 1.34
N LYS A 122 -33.99 -4.94 0.06
CA LYS A 122 -33.22 -6.10 -0.38
C LYS A 122 -32.39 -5.85 -1.64
N VAL A 123 -31.16 -6.38 -1.66
CA VAL A 123 -30.27 -6.40 -2.83
C VAL A 123 -29.81 -7.83 -3.09
N VAL A 124 -29.84 -8.28 -4.35
CA VAL A 124 -29.25 -9.57 -4.75
C VAL A 124 -27.90 -9.32 -5.38
N VAL A 125 -26.85 -9.85 -4.77
CA VAL A 125 -25.47 -9.78 -5.27
C VAL A 125 -25.17 -11.08 -6.01
N LYS A 126 -24.86 -10.96 -7.30
CA LYS A 126 -24.53 -12.09 -8.18
C LYS A 126 -23.02 -12.21 -8.33
N ASP A 127 -22.55 -13.44 -8.58
CA ASP A 127 -21.16 -13.75 -8.93
C ASP A 127 -20.13 -13.31 -7.88
N VAL A 128 -20.54 -13.27 -6.60
CA VAL A 128 -19.68 -12.98 -5.45
C VAL A 128 -19.81 -14.11 -4.43
N ASP A 129 -18.67 -14.61 -3.97
CA ASP A 129 -18.62 -15.58 -2.89
C ASP A 129 -19.03 -14.90 -1.56
N PRO A 130 -19.94 -15.51 -0.77
CA PRO A 130 -20.40 -14.97 0.52
C PRO A 130 -19.27 -14.56 1.47
N LEU A 131 -18.16 -15.31 1.50
CA LEU A 131 -17.01 -15.03 2.36
C LEU A 131 -16.30 -13.74 1.94
N ILE A 132 -16.17 -13.50 0.64
CA ILE A 132 -15.54 -12.28 0.10
C ILE A 132 -16.46 -11.07 0.34
N PHE A 133 -17.77 -11.25 0.21
CA PHE A 133 -18.72 -10.19 0.53
C PHE A 133 -18.70 -9.84 2.02
N LYS A 134 -18.67 -10.84 2.91
CA LYS A 134 -18.50 -10.65 4.36
C LYS A 134 -17.20 -9.90 4.67
N ALA A 135 -16.09 -10.26 4.01
CA ALA A 135 -14.82 -9.56 4.15
C ALA A 135 -14.92 -8.08 3.77
N MET A 136 -15.58 -7.77 2.65
CA MET A 136 -15.83 -6.41 2.21
C MET A 136 -16.68 -5.63 3.21
N LEU A 137 -17.75 -6.23 3.75
CA LEU A 137 -18.57 -5.60 4.79
C LEU A 137 -17.75 -5.30 6.04
N LEU A 138 -16.96 -6.25 6.54
CA LEU A 138 -16.08 -6.01 7.68
C LEU A 138 -15.12 -4.86 7.43
N PHE A 139 -14.55 -4.74 6.23
CA PHE A 139 -13.73 -3.58 5.88
C PHE A 139 -14.51 -2.27 5.92
N ILE A 140 -15.72 -2.23 5.36
CA ILE A 140 -16.56 -1.01 5.34
C ILE A 140 -16.77 -0.47 6.76
N TYR A 141 -17.03 -1.36 7.72
CA TYR A 141 -17.32 -0.99 9.11
C TYR A 141 -16.06 -0.72 9.95
N THR A 142 -14.95 -1.41 9.69
CA THR A 142 -13.75 -1.35 10.56
C THR A 142 -12.57 -0.59 9.97
N ASP A 143 -12.59 -0.33 8.66
CA ASP A 143 -11.47 0.21 7.87
C ASP A 143 -10.18 -0.63 8.01
N LYS A 144 -10.32 -1.94 8.27
CA LYS A 144 -9.21 -2.91 8.36
C LYS A 144 -9.39 -4.01 7.33
N LEU A 145 -8.29 -4.43 6.72
CA LEU A 145 -8.29 -5.64 5.89
C LEU A 145 -8.54 -6.84 6.82
N PRO A 146 -9.60 -7.63 6.60
CA PRO A 146 -9.89 -8.77 7.45
C PRO A 146 -8.79 -9.83 7.35
N ASP A 147 -8.49 -10.50 8.45
CA ASP A 147 -7.61 -11.66 8.42
C ASP A 147 -8.33 -12.86 7.77
N ALA A 148 -7.63 -13.61 6.93
CA ALA A 148 -8.14 -14.85 6.33
C ALA A 148 -8.56 -15.86 7.41
N HIS A 149 -7.87 -15.85 8.56
CA HIS A 149 -8.23 -16.69 9.70
C HIS A 149 -9.57 -16.29 10.32
N GLU A 150 -9.88 -14.98 10.42
CA GLU A 150 -11.16 -14.50 10.97
C GLU A 150 -12.36 -14.88 10.09
N ILE A 151 -12.14 -15.04 8.78
CA ILE A 151 -13.23 -15.31 7.82
C ILE A 151 -13.42 -16.81 7.57
N THR A 152 -12.32 -17.55 7.39
CA THR A 152 -12.37 -18.93 6.86
C THR A 152 -12.06 -20.01 7.90
N GLY A 153 -11.56 -19.63 9.09
CA GLY A 153 -11.10 -20.60 10.11
C GLY A 153 -9.94 -21.50 9.66
N SER A 154 -9.29 -21.19 8.53
CA SER A 154 -8.24 -21.98 7.90
C SER A 154 -7.05 -21.11 7.52
N THR A 155 -5.83 -21.64 7.71
CA THR A 155 -4.56 -20.87 7.64
C THR A 155 -3.77 -21.15 6.36
N SER A 156 -4.41 -21.55 5.26
CA SER A 156 -3.65 -21.78 4.03
C SER A 156 -3.25 -20.45 3.37
N MET A 157 -1.97 -20.28 3.02
CA MET A 157 -1.52 -19.06 2.31
C MET A 157 -2.19 -18.91 0.94
N CYS A 158 -2.45 -20.01 0.23
CA CYS A 158 -3.12 -19.95 -1.07
C CYS A 158 -4.60 -19.54 -0.96
N THR A 159 -5.26 -19.77 0.19
CA THR A 159 -6.62 -19.27 0.41
C THR A 159 -6.61 -17.78 0.75
N SER A 160 -5.58 -17.30 1.46
CA SER A 160 -5.41 -15.88 1.76
C SER A 160 -5.16 -15.05 0.50
N THR A 161 -4.24 -15.46 -0.38
CA THR A 161 -3.95 -14.74 -1.64
C THR A 161 -5.17 -14.67 -2.55
N ASN A 162 -5.85 -15.80 -2.78
CA ASN A 162 -7.07 -15.84 -3.60
C ASN A 162 -8.17 -14.94 -3.03
N MET A 163 -8.36 -14.94 -1.71
CA MET A 163 -9.31 -14.06 -1.04
C MET A 163 -8.99 -12.58 -1.30
N VAL A 164 -7.71 -12.18 -1.17
CA VAL A 164 -7.28 -10.81 -1.43
C VAL A 164 -7.47 -10.42 -2.90
N GLN A 165 -7.24 -11.34 -3.84
CA GLN A 165 -7.49 -11.12 -5.27
C GLN A 165 -8.97 -10.87 -5.57
N HIS A 166 -9.87 -11.69 -5.02
CA HIS A 166 -11.31 -11.46 -5.15
C HIS A 166 -11.77 -10.18 -4.45
N LEU A 167 -11.17 -9.84 -3.31
CA LEU A 167 -11.48 -8.62 -2.58
C LEU A 167 -10.99 -7.36 -3.32
N LEU A 168 -9.86 -7.45 -4.03
CA LEU A 168 -9.40 -6.39 -4.94
C LEU A 168 -10.45 -6.11 -6.02
N ALA A 169 -11.01 -7.16 -6.64
CA ALA A 169 -12.05 -7.02 -7.65
C ALA A 169 -13.32 -6.35 -7.09
N LEU A 170 -13.77 -6.73 -5.89
CA LEU A 170 -14.89 -6.06 -5.23
C LEU A 170 -14.57 -4.61 -4.85
N SER A 171 -13.36 -4.35 -4.37
CA SER A 171 -12.96 -2.99 -3.99
C SER A 171 -13.02 -2.03 -5.17
N ASP A 172 -12.69 -2.51 -6.36
CA ASP A 172 -12.83 -1.75 -7.60
C ASP A 172 -14.31 -1.58 -7.98
N LEU A 173 -15.10 -2.66 -7.92
CA LEU A 173 -16.54 -2.64 -8.24
C LEU A 173 -17.35 -1.67 -7.36
N TYR A 174 -17.02 -1.57 -6.07
CA TYR A 174 -17.72 -0.73 -5.09
C TYR A 174 -16.99 0.60 -4.80
N ASN A 175 -15.94 0.93 -5.56
CA ASN A 175 -15.11 2.13 -5.38
C ASN A 175 -14.61 2.33 -3.94
N LEU A 176 -14.00 1.28 -3.37
CA LEU A 176 -13.37 1.28 -2.05
C LEU A 176 -11.85 1.48 -2.21
N ASP A 177 -11.43 2.69 -2.58
CA ASP A 177 -10.04 2.99 -2.97
C ASP A 177 -8.98 2.55 -1.94
N ARG A 178 -9.27 2.76 -0.64
CA ARG A 178 -8.36 2.36 0.43
C ARG A 178 -8.25 0.84 0.56
N LEU A 179 -9.35 0.10 0.38
CA LEU A 179 -9.32 -1.37 0.36
C LEU A 179 -8.52 -1.87 -0.84
N LYS A 180 -8.71 -1.25 -2.01
CA LYS A 180 -7.97 -1.57 -3.22
C LYS A 180 -6.46 -1.46 -2.99
N LEU A 181 -6.00 -0.36 -2.39
CA LEU A 181 -4.59 -0.16 -2.05
C LEU A 181 -4.07 -1.16 -1.00
N LEU A 182 -4.89 -1.52 0.00
CA LEU A 182 -4.52 -2.54 0.98
C LEU A 182 -4.35 -3.91 0.32
N CYS A 183 -5.24 -4.27 -0.60
CA CYS A 183 -5.13 -5.48 -1.41
C CYS A 183 -3.89 -5.44 -2.31
N GLU A 184 -3.59 -4.32 -2.97
CA GLU A 184 -2.37 -4.15 -3.77
C GLU A 184 -1.10 -4.34 -2.92
N SER A 185 -1.05 -3.74 -1.73
CA SER A 185 0.07 -3.90 -0.80
C SER A 185 0.26 -5.35 -0.39
N LYS A 186 -0.82 -6.04 -0.04
CA LYS A 186 -0.78 -7.44 0.41
C LYS A 186 -0.34 -8.39 -0.70
N LEU A 187 -0.85 -8.20 -1.93
CA LEU A 187 -0.42 -8.97 -3.09
C LEU A 187 1.04 -8.70 -3.48
N CYS A 188 1.52 -7.47 -3.27
CA CYS A 188 2.92 -7.13 -3.48
C CYS A 188 3.85 -7.82 -2.47
N GLU A 189 3.45 -7.91 -1.20
CA GLU A 189 4.24 -8.59 -0.15
C GLU A 189 4.38 -10.09 -0.41
N GLU A 190 3.35 -10.70 -0.98
CA GLU A 190 3.27 -12.14 -1.23
C GLU A 190 3.67 -12.52 -2.67
N LEU A 191 4.22 -11.57 -3.44
CA LEU A 191 4.58 -11.78 -4.84
C LEU A 191 5.70 -12.82 -5.00
N SER A 192 5.46 -13.81 -5.86
CA SER A 192 6.33 -14.96 -6.11
C SER A 192 6.34 -15.33 -7.60
N ALA A 193 7.26 -16.21 -8.00
CA ALA A 193 7.33 -16.71 -9.38
C ALA A 193 6.05 -17.41 -9.83
N GLU A 194 5.31 -18.03 -8.90
CA GLU A 194 4.09 -18.78 -9.19
C GLU A 194 2.87 -17.87 -9.37
N ASN A 195 2.81 -16.74 -8.66
CA ASN A 195 1.63 -15.86 -8.65
C ASN A 195 1.82 -14.54 -9.42
N VAL A 196 3.03 -14.21 -9.88
CA VAL A 196 3.29 -12.94 -10.58
C VAL A 196 2.43 -12.78 -11.84
N ALA A 197 2.19 -13.87 -12.58
CA ALA A 197 1.38 -13.83 -13.79
C ALA A 197 -0.10 -13.53 -13.49
N THR A 198 -0.68 -14.20 -12.48
CA THR A 198 -2.07 -13.97 -12.08
C THR A 198 -2.26 -12.60 -11.44
N THR A 199 -1.32 -12.16 -10.61
CA THR A 199 -1.32 -10.84 -9.97
C THR A 199 -1.17 -9.71 -11.00
N LEU A 200 -0.33 -9.90 -12.02
CA LEU A 200 -0.19 -8.93 -13.11
C LEU A 200 -1.49 -8.80 -13.91
N ALA A 201 -2.13 -9.92 -14.27
CA ALA A 201 -3.39 -9.91 -15.00
C ALA A 201 -4.49 -9.17 -14.22
N LEU A 202 -4.59 -9.42 -12.91
CA LEU A 202 -5.54 -8.71 -12.03
C LEU A 202 -5.23 -7.21 -11.93
N ALA A 203 -3.95 -6.85 -11.81
CA ALA A 203 -3.54 -5.45 -11.76
C ALA A 203 -3.89 -4.70 -13.04
N GLU A 204 -3.78 -5.35 -14.21
CA GLU A 204 -4.21 -4.77 -15.47
C GLU A 204 -5.73 -4.63 -15.57
N GLN A 205 -6.47 -5.69 -15.20
CA GLN A 205 -7.93 -5.72 -15.24
C GLN A 205 -8.55 -4.61 -14.39
N HIS A 206 -8.03 -4.39 -13.17
CA HIS A 206 -8.55 -3.41 -12.23
C HIS A 206 -7.77 -2.09 -12.23
N GLN A 207 -6.93 -1.84 -13.25
CA GLN A 207 -6.17 -0.59 -13.41
C GLN A 207 -5.30 -0.20 -12.20
N CYS A 208 -4.75 -1.20 -11.50
CA CYS A 208 -3.82 -1.05 -10.38
C CYS A 208 -2.41 -0.73 -10.89
N MET A 209 -2.13 0.55 -11.19
CA MET A 209 -0.89 0.96 -11.85
C MET A 209 0.38 0.64 -11.05
N GLN A 210 0.33 0.76 -9.72
CA GLN A 210 1.48 0.52 -8.85
C GLN A 210 1.81 -0.98 -8.80
N LEU A 211 0.80 -1.81 -8.51
CA LEU A 211 0.97 -3.27 -8.51
C LEU A 211 1.46 -3.78 -9.87
N LYS A 212 0.89 -3.27 -10.98
CA LYS A 212 1.32 -3.61 -12.34
C LYS A 212 2.81 -3.33 -12.55
N ALA A 213 3.27 -2.13 -12.21
CA ALA A 213 4.68 -1.75 -12.38
C ALA A 213 5.62 -2.65 -11.56
N ILE A 214 5.21 -3.04 -10.35
CA ILE A 214 5.96 -3.94 -9.49
C ILE A 214 6.02 -5.34 -10.10
N CYS A 215 4.89 -5.89 -10.56
CA CYS A 215 4.85 -7.20 -11.21
C CYS A 215 5.74 -7.25 -12.46
N LEU A 216 5.71 -6.21 -13.30
CA LEU A 216 6.58 -6.12 -14.48
C LEU A 216 8.06 -6.06 -14.09
N LYS A 217 8.40 -5.28 -13.06
CA LYS A 217 9.78 -5.20 -12.55
C LYS A 217 10.24 -6.53 -11.96
N PHE A 218 9.36 -7.25 -11.27
CA PHE A 218 9.64 -8.58 -10.72
C PHE A 218 9.90 -9.59 -11.84
N ALA A 219 9.04 -9.62 -12.86
CA ALA A 219 9.16 -10.52 -14.01
C ALA A 219 10.38 -10.20 -14.89
N ALA A 220 10.80 -8.93 -14.98
CA ALA A 220 11.99 -8.55 -15.73
C ALA A 220 13.31 -9.00 -15.08
N ASN A 221 13.30 -9.44 -13.81
CA ASN A 221 14.49 -9.93 -13.12
C ASN A 221 14.67 -11.45 -13.35
N PRO A 222 15.68 -11.87 -14.12
CA PRO A 222 15.89 -13.29 -14.44
C PRO A 222 16.15 -14.17 -13.22
N ALA A 223 16.66 -13.62 -12.11
CA ALA A 223 16.85 -14.34 -10.86
C ALA A 223 15.53 -14.77 -10.20
N ASN A 224 14.44 -14.05 -10.47
CA ASN A 224 13.12 -14.31 -9.91
C ASN A 224 12.31 -15.34 -10.72
N LEU A 225 12.71 -15.58 -11.97
CA LEU A 225 12.08 -16.54 -12.89
C LEU A 225 12.89 -17.83 -13.05
N GLY A 226 13.79 -18.12 -12.11
CA GLY A 226 14.78 -19.21 -12.12
C GLY A 226 14.25 -20.65 -12.19
N GLY A 227 13.00 -20.85 -12.63
CA GLY A 227 12.42 -22.14 -13.01
C GLY A 227 12.06 -22.30 -14.49
N PHE A 228 12.22 -21.25 -15.33
CA PHE A 228 11.85 -21.29 -16.76
C PHE A 228 13.04 -21.29 -17.75
N LEU A 229 14.28 -21.25 -17.27
CA LEU A 229 15.47 -21.32 -18.14
C LEU A 229 15.86 -22.79 -18.42
N PHE A 230 15.28 -23.30 -19.50
CA PHE A 230 15.73 -24.37 -20.42
C PHE A 230 16.36 -25.65 -19.82
N PRO A 231 15.85 -26.86 -20.10
CA PRO A 231 16.66 -28.06 -19.96
C PRO A 231 17.90 -27.93 -20.88
N PRO A 232 19.09 -28.38 -20.42
CA PRO A 232 20.29 -28.28 -21.23
C PRO A 232 20.07 -29.04 -22.54
N LEU A 233 20.19 -28.34 -23.66
CA LEU A 233 20.33 -28.98 -24.95
C LEU A 233 21.55 -29.90 -24.86
N CYS A 234 21.30 -31.20 -24.80
CA CYS A 234 22.31 -32.22 -25.05
C CYS A 234 22.83 -31.99 -26.48
N LEU A 235 23.96 -31.30 -26.60
CA LEU A 235 24.78 -31.32 -27.80
C LEU A 235 25.55 -32.64 -27.79
N ASN A 236 25.21 -33.51 -28.74
CA ASN A 236 26.02 -34.65 -29.19
C ASN A 236 27.37 -34.19 -29.72
#